data_AF-A0A925VPU4-F1
#
_entry.id   AF-A0A925VPU4-F1
#
_cell.length_a   1.000
_cell.length_b   1.000
_cell.length_c   1.000
_cell.angle_alpha   90.00
_cell.angle_beta   90.00
_cell.angle_gamma   90.00
#
_symmetry.space_group_name_H-M   'P 1'
#
loop_
_entity.id
_entity.type
_entity.pdbx_description
1 polymer ?
#
loop_
_entity_poly.entity_id
_entity_poly.type
_entity_poly.pdbx_seq_one_letter_code
_entity_poly.pdbx_strand_id
1 'polypeptide(L)'
;FLYSPQLGRGFLDWIDAESQHTSLSAPLRQLVSLTVATAWHAAYELYAHSAMGLSAGLSPATIDAIKGGREPTDLAAPEAAAYRFTHALVTRQQVPDDLYQQAVGAFGPTGVVELVHLIGHYLVTSALLNAFAIGAPKP
;
A
#
# COMPACT_ATOMS: atom_id res chain seq x y z
N PHE A 1 -13.52 -8.31 -13.15
CA PHE A 1 -14.86 -8.22 -12.52
C PHE A 1 -16.03 -8.57 -13.44
N LEU A 2 -16.02 -8.21 -14.73
CA LEU A 2 -17.11 -8.56 -15.66
C LEU A 2 -17.44 -10.08 -15.70
N TYR A 3 -16.41 -10.94 -15.63
CA TYR A 3 -16.57 -12.38 -15.64
C TYR A 3 -16.95 -13.00 -14.28
N SER A 4 -16.91 -12.24 -13.19
CA SER A 4 -17.29 -12.69 -11.84
C SER A 4 -17.77 -11.50 -11.01
N PRO A 5 -18.98 -10.99 -11.30
CA PRO A 5 -19.46 -9.72 -10.77
C PRO A 5 -19.67 -9.72 -9.26
N GLN A 6 -20.03 -10.86 -8.64
CA GLN A 6 -20.25 -10.95 -7.20
C GLN A 6 -18.94 -10.79 -6.41
N LEU A 7 -17.87 -11.47 -6.85
CA LEU A 7 -16.53 -11.28 -6.25
C LEU A 7 -16.01 -9.85 -6.46
N GLY A 8 -16.24 -9.29 -7.65
CA GLY A 8 -15.87 -7.90 -7.92
C GLY A 8 -16.61 -6.91 -7.03
N ARG A 9 -17.92 -7.12 -6.83
CA ARG A 9 -18.73 -6.26 -5.96
C ARG A 9 -18.24 -6.34 -4.51
N GLY A 10 -18.03 -7.54 -3.97
CA GLY A 10 -17.54 -7.69 -2.60
C GLY A 10 -16.17 -7.05 -2.38
N PHE A 11 -15.27 -7.13 -3.37
CA PHE A 11 -13.98 -6.45 -3.31
C PHE A 11 -14.11 -4.92 -3.33
N LEU A 12 -14.97 -4.38 -4.18
CA LEU A 12 -15.23 -2.94 -4.23
C LEU A 12 -15.90 -2.44 -2.95
N ASP A 13 -16.86 -3.18 -2.40
CA ASP A 13 -17.51 -2.83 -1.12
C ASP A 13 -16.48 -2.82 0.04
N TRP A 14 -15.48 -3.72 0.02
CA TRP A 14 -14.37 -3.68 0.96
C TRP A 14 -13.50 -2.42 0.77
N ILE A 15 -13.10 -2.09 -0.45
CA ILE A 15 -12.34 -0.86 -0.73
C ILE A 15 -13.10 0.38 -0.29
N ASP A 16 -14.40 0.45 -0.59
CA ASP A 16 -15.24 1.58 -0.22
C ASP A 16 -15.32 1.74 1.31
N ALA A 17 -15.61 0.66 2.04
CA ALA A 17 -15.65 0.66 3.49
C ALA A 17 -14.30 1.06 4.10
N GLU A 18 -13.20 0.53 3.57
CA GLU A 18 -11.85 0.87 4.00
C GLU A 18 -11.56 2.36 3.80
N SER A 19 -11.90 2.94 2.64
CA SER A 19 -11.69 4.36 2.37
C SER A 19 -12.54 5.30 3.23
N GLN A 20 -13.76 4.89 3.59
CA GLN A 20 -14.71 5.71 4.34
C GLN A 20 -14.48 5.67 5.86
N HIS A 21 -13.88 4.60 6.36
CA HIS A 21 -13.78 4.35 7.80
C HIS A 21 -12.36 4.36 8.34
N THR A 22 -11.33 4.39 7.48
CA THR A 22 -9.94 4.43 7.96
C THR A 22 -9.58 5.76 8.62
N SER A 23 -8.70 5.67 9.61
CA SER A 23 -7.95 6.78 10.20
C SER A 23 -6.65 7.11 9.47
N LEU A 24 -6.20 6.26 8.54
CA LEU A 24 -4.95 6.43 7.81
C LEU A 24 -5.03 7.61 6.83
N SER A 25 -4.04 8.51 6.91
CA SER A 25 -3.99 9.70 6.05
C SER A 25 -3.76 9.34 4.57
N ALA A 26 -4.17 10.22 3.66
CA ALA A 26 -3.93 10.04 2.23
C ALA A 26 -2.45 9.74 1.87
N PRO A 27 -1.44 10.49 2.35
CA PRO A 27 -0.04 10.17 2.07
C PRO A 27 0.39 8.79 2.60
N LEU A 28 -0.05 8.39 3.80
CA LEU A 28 0.22 7.04 4.33
C LEU A 28 -0.37 5.96 3.43
N ARG A 29 -1.60 6.17 2.94
CA ARG A 29 -2.26 5.22 2.04
C ARG A 29 -1.48 5.03 0.74
N GLN A 30 -0.94 6.10 0.17
CA GLN A 30 -0.12 6.03 -1.05
C GLN A 30 1.26 5.40 -0.79
N LEU A 31 1.86 5.66 0.38
CA LEU A 31 3.12 5.04 0.77
C LEU A 31 2.99 3.52 0.88
N VAL A 32 1.90 3.05 1.51
CA VAL A 32 1.62 1.62 1.67
C VAL A 32 1.36 0.97 0.30
N SER A 33 0.51 1.58 -0.53
CA SER A 33 0.21 1.05 -1.87
C SER A 33 1.45 0.93 -2.75
N LEU A 34 2.29 1.97 -2.78
CA LEU A 34 3.57 1.96 -3.51
C LEU A 34 4.52 0.89 -2.99
N THR A 35 4.54 0.64 -1.68
CA THR A 35 5.39 -0.39 -1.07
C THR A 35 4.94 -1.79 -1.47
N VAL A 36 3.62 -2.07 -1.44
CA VAL A 36 3.05 -3.33 -1.92
C VAL A 36 3.33 -3.53 -3.41
N ALA A 37 3.00 -2.52 -4.22
CA ALA A 37 3.17 -2.53 -5.67
C ALA A 37 4.64 -2.77 -6.08
N THR A 38 5.59 -2.22 -5.32
CA THR A 38 7.02 -2.44 -5.59
C THR A 38 7.40 -3.88 -5.31
N ALA A 39 7.01 -4.44 -4.16
CA ALA A 39 7.31 -5.83 -3.82
C ALA A 39 6.69 -6.82 -4.81
N TRP A 40 5.52 -6.49 -5.37
CA TRP A 40 4.80 -7.32 -6.34
C TRP A 40 5.11 -6.96 -7.80
N HIS A 41 5.97 -5.98 -8.07
CA HIS A 41 6.30 -5.52 -9.43
C HIS A 41 5.05 -5.12 -10.25
N ALA A 42 4.02 -4.58 -9.60
CA ALA A 42 2.75 -4.22 -10.24
C ALA A 42 2.87 -2.88 -10.99
N ALA A 43 3.25 -2.95 -12.27
CA ALA A 43 3.58 -1.79 -13.09
C ALA A 43 2.46 -0.71 -13.14
N TYR A 44 1.20 -1.13 -13.25
CA TYR A 44 0.07 -0.20 -13.27
C TYR A 44 -0.13 0.49 -11.92
N GLU A 45 -0.04 -0.23 -10.79
CA GLU A 45 -0.12 0.40 -9.45
C GLU A 45 1.02 1.38 -9.23
N LEU A 46 2.24 1.01 -9.60
CA LEU A 46 3.40 1.91 -9.50
C LEU A 46 3.17 3.20 -10.29
N TYR A 47 2.59 3.12 -11.48
CA TYR A 47 2.21 4.31 -12.25
C TYR A 47 1.13 5.13 -11.55
N ALA A 48 0.00 4.51 -11.21
CA ALA A 48 -1.17 5.21 -10.67
C ALA A 48 -0.87 5.82 -9.30
N HIS A 49 -0.27 5.06 -8.39
CA HIS A 49 0.03 5.51 -7.03
C HIS A 49 1.25 6.42 -6.94
N SER A 50 2.13 6.46 -7.95
CA SER A 50 3.14 7.52 -8.02
C SER A 50 2.46 8.88 -8.24
N ALA A 51 1.52 8.96 -9.19
CA ALA A 51 0.78 10.20 -9.45
C ALA A 51 -0.07 10.62 -8.24
N MET A 52 -0.81 9.67 -7.65
CA MET A 52 -1.60 9.94 -6.45
C MET A 52 -0.73 10.29 -5.25
N GLY A 53 0.43 9.65 -5.09
CA GLY A 53 1.41 9.94 -4.04
C GLY A 53 1.88 11.39 -4.08
N LEU A 54 2.25 11.88 -5.27
CA LEU A 54 2.61 13.29 -5.47
C LEU A 54 1.45 14.22 -5.10
N SER A 55 0.23 13.92 -5.56
CA SER A 55 -0.95 14.72 -5.20
C SER A 55 -1.29 14.68 -3.70
N ALA A 56 -0.93 13.60 -3.01
CA ALA A 56 -1.14 13.43 -1.57
C ALA A 56 0.00 14.04 -0.71
N GLY A 57 1.04 14.58 -1.34
CA GLY A 57 2.15 15.27 -0.65
C GLY A 57 3.41 14.44 -0.41
N LEU A 58 3.51 13.22 -0.95
CA LEU A 58 4.78 12.49 -0.94
C LEU A 58 5.80 13.19 -1.84
N SER A 59 7.05 13.23 -1.41
CA SER A 59 8.12 13.81 -2.21
C SER A 59 8.49 12.88 -3.38
N PRO A 60 8.98 13.41 -4.52
CA PRO A 60 9.51 12.57 -5.58
C PRO A 60 10.62 11.63 -5.08
N ALA A 61 11.46 12.12 -4.15
CA ALA A 61 12.53 11.32 -3.55
C ALA A 61 11.98 10.15 -2.73
N THR A 62 10.89 10.35 -1.99
CA THR A 62 10.17 9.28 -1.27
C THR A 62 9.69 8.22 -2.24
N ILE A 63 9.00 8.63 -3.31
CA ILE A 63 8.43 7.70 -4.31
C ILE A 63 9.55 6.90 -5.00
N ASP A 64 10.62 7.57 -5.41
CA ASP A 64 11.75 6.91 -6.07
C ASP A 64 12.52 5.96 -5.14
N ALA A 65 12.62 6.28 -3.85
CA ALA A 65 13.17 5.37 -2.86
C ALA A 65 12.32 4.11 -2.70
N ILE A 66 10.99 4.27 -2.55
CA ILE A 66 10.05 3.13 -2.43
C ILE A 66 10.13 2.25 -3.67
N LYS A 67 10.05 2.83 -4.87
CA LYS A 67 10.15 2.10 -6.15
C LYS A 67 11.47 1.36 -6.32
N GLY A 68 12.54 1.88 -5.71
CA GLY A 68 13.85 1.22 -5.67
C GLY A 68 13.97 0.14 -4.60
N GLY A 69 12.90 -0.19 -3.86
CA GLY A 69 12.92 -1.15 -2.76
C GLY A 69 13.71 -0.68 -1.54
N ARG A 70 13.85 0.63 -1.35
CA ARG A 70 14.63 1.24 -0.26
C ARG A 70 13.74 2.05 0.67
N GLU A 71 14.11 2.07 1.95
CA GLU A 71 13.47 2.96 2.92
C GLU A 71 13.78 4.43 2.56
N PRO A 72 12.76 5.29 2.40
CA PRO A 72 12.98 6.70 2.21
C PRO A 72 13.54 7.37 3.46
N THR A 73 14.45 8.32 3.27
CA THR A 73 15.16 8.99 4.36
C THR A 73 14.41 10.20 4.93
N ASP A 74 13.36 10.65 4.25
CA ASP A 74 12.58 11.85 4.57
C ASP A 74 11.23 11.56 5.25
N LEU A 75 10.98 10.30 5.64
CA LEU A 75 9.74 9.90 6.31
C LEU A 75 9.65 10.43 7.75
N ALA A 76 8.48 10.93 8.11
CA ALA A 76 8.12 11.10 9.51
C ALA A 76 8.02 9.73 10.21
N ALA A 77 8.11 9.72 11.55
CA ALA A 77 8.11 8.48 12.32
C ALA A 77 6.91 7.55 12.03
N PRO A 78 5.65 8.02 11.91
CA PRO A 78 4.54 7.16 11.53
C PRO A 78 4.69 6.58 10.12
N GLU A 79 5.15 7.36 9.16
CA GLU A 79 5.35 6.93 7.77
C GLU A 79 6.43 5.85 7.67
N ALA A 80 7.53 6.02 8.40
CA ALA A 80 8.59 5.01 8.50
C ALA A 80 8.08 3.70 9.13
N ALA A 81 7.25 3.79 10.17
CA ALA A 81 6.62 2.62 10.78
C ALA A 81 5.71 1.87 9.79
N ALA A 82 4.86 2.60 9.04
CA ALA A 82 4.02 2.01 8.00
C ALA A 82 4.83 1.37 6.86
N TYR A 83 5.90 2.05 6.39
CA TYR A 83 6.80 1.52 5.37
C TYR A 83 7.41 0.19 5.82
N ARG A 84 8.06 0.17 6.99
CA ARG A 84 8.77 -1.01 7.50
C ARG A 84 7.83 -2.16 7.79
N PHE A 85 6.67 -1.88 8.40
CA PHE A 85 5.63 -2.87 8.64
C PHE A 85 5.15 -3.49 7.33
N THR A 86 4.78 -2.65 6.35
CA THR A 86 4.31 -3.09 5.04
C THR A 86 5.37 -3.90 4.32
N HIS A 87 6.59 -3.36 4.22
CA HIS A 87 7.72 -4.01 3.57
C HIS A 87 8.04 -5.37 4.20
N ALA A 88 8.09 -5.48 5.53
CA ALA A 88 8.30 -6.75 6.22
C ALA A 88 7.18 -7.75 5.92
N LEU A 89 5.91 -7.31 5.99
CA LEU A 89 4.78 -8.19 5.73
C LEU A 89 4.79 -8.73 4.29
N VAL A 90 5.03 -7.89 3.29
CA VAL A 90 4.97 -8.32 1.88
C VAL A 90 6.21 -9.10 1.43
N THR A 91 7.38 -8.86 2.02
CA THR A 91 8.63 -9.55 1.62
C THR A 91 8.95 -10.78 2.46
N ARG A 92 8.58 -10.78 3.75
CA ARG A 92 8.90 -11.86 4.71
C ARG A 92 7.68 -12.64 5.19
N GLN A 93 6.46 -12.22 4.81
CA GLN A 93 5.19 -12.83 5.20
C GLN A 93 4.93 -12.85 6.73
N GLN A 94 5.80 -12.20 7.50
CA GLN A 94 5.71 -12.05 8.95
C GLN A 94 6.29 -10.68 9.33
N VAL A 95 5.68 -10.03 10.31
CA VAL A 95 6.16 -8.77 10.87
C VAL A 95 6.89 -9.08 12.18
N PRO A 96 8.19 -8.76 12.29
CA PRO A 96 8.94 -8.82 13.54
C PRO A 96 8.28 -8.00 14.67
N ASP A 97 8.38 -8.49 15.92
CA ASP A 97 7.73 -7.88 17.08
C ASP A 97 8.09 -6.39 17.26
N ASP A 98 9.34 -6.01 17.01
CA ASP A 98 9.78 -4.62 17.12
C ASP A 98 9.09 -3.70 16.12
N LEU A 99 8.87 -4.15 14.89
CA LEU A 99 8.13 -3.41 13.86
C LEU A 99 6.63 -3.39 14.15
N TYR A 100 6.08 -4.48 14.70
CA TYR A 100 4.70 -4.52 15.15
C TYR A 100 4.46 -3.51 16.28
N GLN A 101 5.32 -3.47 17.30
CA GLN A 101 5.21 -2.52 18.41
C GLN A 101 5.39 -1.07 17.95
N GLN A 102 6.29 -0.80 16.99
CA GLN A 102 6.40 0.53 16.36
C GLN A 102 5.11 0.95 15.66
N ALA A 103 4.48 0.04 14.90
CA ALA A 103 3.21 0.31 14.24
C ALA A 103 2.07 0.53 15.24
N VAL A 104 1.99 -0.27 16.31
CA VAL A 104 1.02 -0.06 17.40
C VAL A 104 1.25 1.28 18.09
N GLY A 105 2.50 1.68 18.34
CA GLY A 105 2.83 2.98 18.92
C GLY A 105 2.42 4.16 18.03
N ALA A 106 2.52 4.01 16.70
CA ALA A 106 2.17 5.04 15.74
C ALA A 106 0.66 5.13 15.44
N PHE A 107 -0.04 4.00 15.40
CA PHE A 107 -1.41 3.90 14.86
C PHE A 107 -2.44 3.34 15.85
N GLY A 108 -1.98 2.85 17.01
CA GLY A 108 -2.80 2.05 17.92
C GLY A 108 -3.22 0.70 17.32
N PRO A 109 -3.88 -0.17 18.11
CA PRO A 109 -4.33 -1.48 17.64
C PRO A 109 -5.29 -1.42 16.45
N THR A 110 -6.23 -0.46 16.46
CA THR A 110 -7.18 -0.26 15.36
C THR A 110 -6.48 0.13 14.07
N GLY A 111 -5.57 1.11 14.10
CA GLY A 111 -4.85 1.55 12.91
C GLY A 111 -3.92 0.47 12.34
N VAL A 112 -3.38 -0.43 13.16
CA VAL A 112 -2.66 -1.63 12.67
C VAL A 112 -3.59 -2.57 11.91
N VAL A 113 -4.82 -2.78 12.38
CA VAL A 113 -5.81 -3.57 11.64
C VAL A 113 -6.16 -2.90 10.31
N GLU A 114 -6.39 -1.58 10.29
CA GLU A 114 -6.62 -0.81 9.06
C GLU A 114 -5.44 -0.93 8.08
N LEU A 115 -4.20 -0.82 8.59
CA LEU A 115 -2.98 -0.97 7.80
C LEU A 115 -2.91 -2.36 7.14
N VAL A 116 -3.24 -3.43 7.86
CA VAL A 116 -3.29 -4.78 7.30
C VAL A 116 -4.38 -4.93 6.24
N HIS A 117 -5.55 -4.30 6.40
CA HIS A 117 -6.61 -4.34 5.38
C HIS A 117 -6.19 -3.60 4.10
N LEU A 118 -5.56 -2.43 4.24
CA LEU A 118 -5.00 -1.66 3.14
C LEU A 118 -3.96 -2.47 2.37
N ILE A 119 -3.00 -3.09 3.08
CA ILE A 119 -2.00 -3.99 2.48
C ILE A 119 -2.70 -5.15 1.75
N GLY A 120 -3.67 -5.78 2.40
CA GLY A 120 -4.41 -6.93 1.87
C GLY A 120 -5.11 -6.62 0.56
N HIS A 121 -5.83 -5.49 0.44
CA HIS A 121 -6.50 -5.18 -0.81
C HIS A 121 -5.50 -4.83 -1.92
N TYR A 122 -4.34 -4.22 -1.62
CA TYR A 122 -3.32 -3.96 -2.64
C TYR A 122 -2.60 -5.23 -3.06
N LEU A 123 -2.44 -6.22 -2.18
CA LEU A 123 -1.96 -7.55 -2.59
C LEU A 123 -2.92 -8.19 -3.60
N VAL A 124 -4.24 -8.09 -3.37
CA VAL A 124 -5.26 -8.57 -4.31
C VAL A 124 -5.22 -7.77 -5.62
N THR A 125 -5.14 -6.44 -5.56
CA THR A 125 -5.09 -5.58 -6.75
C THR A 125 -3.82 -5.84 -7.58
N SER A 126 -2.64 -5.86 -6.94
CA SER A 126 -1.37 -6.27 -7.55
C SER A 126 -1.47 -7.65 -8.20
N ALA A 127 -2.04 -8.64 -7.52
CA ALA A 127 -2.24 -9.98 -8.06
C ALA A 127 -3.14 -9.98 -9.31
N LEU A 128 -4.26 -9.26 -9.28
CA LEU A 128 -5.17 -9.14 -10.42
C LEU A 128 -4.47 -8.49 -11.62
N LEU A 129 -3.79 -7.37 -11.42
CA LEU A 129 -3.11 -6.64 -12.49
C LEU A 129 -2.00 -7.48 -13.13
N ASN A 130 -1.19 -8.15 -12.31
CA ASN A 130 -0.12 -9.02 -12.79
C ASN A 130 -0.66 -10.26 -13.50
N ALA A 131 -1.68 -10.93 -12.94
CA ALA A 131 -2.27 -12.13 -13.53
C ALA A 131 -2.86 -11.87 -14.93
N PHE A 132 -3.36 -10.65 -15.17
CA PHE A 132 -3.92 -10.25 -16.46
C PHE A 132 -2.97 -9.38 -17.29
N ALA A 133 -1.69 -9.30 -16.91
CA ALA A 133 -0.64 -8.55 -17.63
C ALA A 133 -1.02 -7.09 -17.92
N ILE A 134 -1.68 -6.43 -16.97
CA ILE A 134 -2.07 -5.03 -17.07
C ILE A 134 -0.85 -4.15 -16.77
N GLY A 135 -0.22 -3.64 -17.83
CA GLY A 135 0.91 -2.73 -17.72
C GLY A 135 0.50 -1.27 -17.46
N ALA A 136 1.47 -0.44 -17.09
CA ALA A 136 1.30 1.00 -17.08
C ALA A 136 0.96 1.52 -18.49
N PRO A 137 0.20 2.63 -18.61
CA PRO A 137 -0.01 3.30 -19.90
C PRO A 137 1.32 3.62 -20.58
N LYS A 138 1.35 3.49 -21.91
CA LYS A 138 2.49 3.97 -22.69
C LYS A 138 2.50 5.51 -22.70
N PRO A 139 3.67 6.15 -22.69
CA PRO A 139 3.79 7.60 -22.88
C PRO A 139 3.18 8.07 -24.19
#